data_AF-A0A2J6PTI0-F1
#
_entry.id   AF-A0A2J6PTI0-F1
#
_cell.length_a   1.000
_cell.length_b   1.000
_cell.length_c   1.000
_cell.angle_alpha   90.00
_cell.angle_beta   90.00
_cell.angle_gamma   90.00
#
_symmetry.space_group_name_H-M   'P 1'
#
loop_
_entity.id
_entity.type
_entity.pdbx_description
1 polymer ?
#
loop_
_entity_poly.entity_id
_entity_poly.type
_entity_poly.pdbx_seq_one_letter_code
_entity_poly.pdbx_strand_id
1 'polypeptide(L)'
;MPSCGITGMHFVVSTGTEKPDPELRKLIRSHVMLGKNRGKILPTRKRKPKEPELTSSNSDPSPPNASDLDEDAEARHLASSTTSHSLPAVVPHILGSGMSTICFADALEPGTIEVVLRLSSIAKKLLFPLEPCMFFDRRAENWIAPLARDPAYLHAMIFTSQFYFDALLTGKSFSISRRAMPHFLTTLKLLRERMADDNDQAKLSDSTAAAIMGLVGHAHLTGDFKTARHHMEGLYKIVILRGGVTTFKTNAKLLVEILRCDIGLSLHTGSKPIFFNNRSRDPFVPYPYLTPLVQLTNPSIPNYHRYSFMFLDDIDDDLAQAWRVISDFCTVINFAVNSQLRISTETFLDTMTSVVYRLLDMHFEIGSRDEAIRLGLLAFLCGVFLQWKHLGMSYAHFTSMLRNCLIRMASECISSELMVWLLMVGAVSVLDESDDGWLKPLLRVNIGLCAIEGWSEMQRLLKDFMWIGLVYDTPGMRVFNSIIAGPSRA
;
A
#
# COMPACT_ATOMS: atom_id res chain seq x y z
N MET A 1 33.46 -1.91 62.66
CA MET A 1 32.73 -1.99 61.37
C MET A 1 31.85 -3.23 61.39
N PRO A 2 30.55 -3.15 61.05
CA PRO A 2 29.71 -4.31 60.75
C PRO A 2 29.77 -4.69 59.27
N SER A 3 29.41 -5.93 58.95
CA SER A 3 29.45 -6.52 57.61
C SER A 3 28.46 -5.89 56.60
N CYS A 4 28.87 -5.85 55.33
CA CYS A 4 27.94 -5.63 54.22
C CYS A 4 27.10 -6.90 54.00
N GLY A 5 25.77 -6.77 54.04
CA GLY A 5 24.83 -7.88 53.81
C GLY A 5 24.54 -8.08 52.32
N ILE A 6 24.75 -9.30 51.83
CA ILE A 6 24.48 -9.68 50.43
C ILE A 6 22.95 -9.69 50.19
N THR A 7 22.47 -8.87 49.25
CA THR A 7 21.08 -8.92 48.78
C THR A 7 20.87 -10.10 47.83
N GLY A 8 20.64 -11.29 48.40
CA GLY A 8 20.29 -12.49 47.63
C GLY A 8 18.93 -12.41 46.94
N MET A 9 18.79 -13.06 45.78
CA MET A 9 17.49 -13.22 45.12
C MET A 9 16.63 -14.22 45.89
N HIS A 10 15.47 -13.78 46.38
CA HIS A 10 14.49 -14.64 47.03
C HIS A 10 13.62 -15.36 45.99
N PHE A 11 13.86 -16.66 45.80
CA PHE A 11 13.00 -17.52 44.98
C PHE A 11 11.80 -17.98 45.80
N VAL A 12 10.59 -17.81 45.24
CA VAL A 12 9.34 -18.32 45.81
C VAL A 12 8.91 -19.54 45.02
N VAL A 13 9.09 -20.72 45.60
CA VAL A 13 8.60 -21.99 45.03
C VAL A 13 7.15 -22.18 45.45
N SER A 14 6.25 -22.38 44.48
CA SER A 14 4.82 -22.57 44.72
C SER A 14 4.34 -23.83 44.00
N THR A 15 3.98 -24.86 44.75
CA THR A 15 3.69 -26.22 44.26
C THR A 15 2.20 -26.59 44.31
N GLY A 16 1.31 -25.60 44.35
CA GLY A 16 -0.13 -25.81 44.37
C GLY A 16 -0.92 -24.56 43.97
N THR A 17 -2.24 -24.72 43.82
CA THR A 17 -3.19 -23.66 43.41
C THR A 17 -3.69 -22.80 44.57
N GLU A 18 -3.13 -22.96 45.77
CA GLU A 18 -3.53 -22.20 46.95
C GLU A 18 -3.06 -20.74 46.89
N LYS A 19 -3.84 -19.84 47.50
CA LYS A 19 -3.51 -18.41 47.51
C LYS A 19 -2.35 -18.16 48.51
N PRO A 20 -1.22 -17.55 48.11
CA PRO A 20 -0.09 -17.27 48.99
C PRO A 20 -0.49 -16.67 50.34
N ASP A 21 0.24 -16.93 51.42
CA ASP A 21 -0.12 -16.43 52.76
C ASP A 21 -0.03 -14.89 52.88
N PRO A 22 -0.57 -14.28 53.95
CA PRO A 22 -0.57 -12.82 54.11
C PRO A 22 0.83 -12.17 54.17
N GLU A 23 1.82 -12.84 54.78
CA GLU A 23 3.18 -12.32 54.89
C GLU A 23 3.97 -12.53 53.59
N LEU A 24 3.77 -13.64 52.87
CA LEU A 24 4.31 -13.83 51.52
C LEU A 24 3.73 -12.81 50.54
N ARG A 25 2.42 -12.51 50.59
CA ARG A 25 1.82 -11.39 49.82
C ARG A 25 2.46 -10.04 50.16
N LYS A 26 2.80 -9.81 51.43
CA LYS A 26 3.43 -8.57 51.93
C LYS A 26 4.91 -8.48 51.50
N LEU A 27 5.64 -9.59 51.46
CA LEU A 27 7.00 -9.69 50.92
C LEU A 27 7.03 -9.46 49.40
N ILE A 28 6.12 -10.09 48.65
CA ILE A 28 5.96 -9.83 47.20
C ILE A 28 5.62 -8.36 46.96
N ARG A 29 4.69 -7.78 47.73
CA ARG A 29 4.32 -6.36 47.63
C ARG A 29 5.48 -5.42 47.98
N SER A 30 6.29 -5.70 49.00
CA SER A 30 7.42 -4.84 49.33
C SER A 30 8.45 -4.87 48.20
N HIS A 31 8.82 -6.07 47.71
CA HIS A 31 9.79 -6.24 46.64
C HIS A 31 9.34 -5.60 45.31
N VAL A 32 8.10 -5.83 44.88
CA VAL A 32 7.53 -5.27 43.62
C VAL A 32 7.31 -3.75 43.68
N MET A 33 7.26 -3.15 44.88
CA MET A 33 7.11 -1.71 45.07
C MET A 33 8.41 -0.96 45.40
N LEU A 34 9.55 -1.67 45.49
CA LEU A 34 10.88 -1.04 45.48
C LEU A 34 11.02 -0.19 44.20
N GLY A 35 11.60 1.00 44.33
CA GLY A 35 11.69 1.99 43.25
C GLY A 35 10.37 2.72 42.95
N LYS A 36 9.25 2.01 42.74
CA LYS A 36 7.94 2.56 42.27
C LYS A 36 7.32 3.65 43.16
N ASN A 37 7.73 3.72 44.43
CA ASN A 37 7.24 4.72 45.39
C ASN A 37 8.21 5.89 45.65
N ARG A 38 9.40 5.94 45.03
CA ARG A 38 10.29 7.11 45.17
C ARG A 38 9.63 8.34 44.55
N GLY A 39 9.49 9.42 45.31
CA GLY A 39 8.96 10.71 44.85
C GLY A 39 7.43 10.89 44.88
N LYS A 40 6.65 9.91 45.37
CA LYS A 40 5.19 10.04 45.47
C LYS A 40 4.75 10.45 46.88
N ILE A 41 4.25 11.67 47.02
CA ILE A 41 3.63 12.19 48.25
C ILE A 41 2.22 11.57 48.38
N LEU A 42 1.89 10.99 49.54
CA LEU A 42 0.53 10.53 49.82
C LEU A 42 -0.40 11.73 50.12
N PRO A 43 -1.59 11.82 49.51
CA PRO A 43 -2.55 12.88 49.83
C PRO A 43 -3.10 12.70 51.26
N THR A 44 -3.19 13.80 52.01
CA THR A 44 -3.63 13.79 53.41
C THR A 44 -5.13 13.54 53.54
N ARG A 45 -5.48 12.65 54.49
CA ARG A 45 -6.84 12.16 54.76
C ARG A 45 -7.72 13.27 55.37
N LYS A 46 -8.42 14.05 54.54
CA LYS A 46 -9.46 14.99 55.01
C LYS A 46 -10.58 14.22 55.74
N ARG A 47 -10.89 14.62 56.97
CA ARG A 47 -12.04 14.11 57.76
C ARG A 47 -13.36 14.64 57.18
N LYS A 48 -14.40 13.80 57.16
CA LYS A 48 -15.80 14.26 57.15
C LYS A 48 -16.32 14.32 58.60
N PRO A 49 -17.27 15.21 58.95
CA PRO A 49 -17.94 15.20 60.25
C PRO A 49 -18.85 13.98 60.47
N LYS A 50 -19.15 13.67 61.74
CA LYS A 50 -20.34 12.91 62.20
C LYS A 50 -21.52 13.90 62.35
N GLU A 51 -22.77 13.59 62.70
CA GLU A 51 -23.46 12.52 63.46
C GLU A 51 -24.99 12.65 63.16
N PRO A 52 -25.97 11.94 63.77
CA PRO A 52 -26.00 10.68 64.56
C PRO A 52 -26.65 9.51 63.74
N GLU A 53 -26.62 8.21 64.08
CA GLU A 53 -27.23 7.45 65.22
C GLU A 53 -28.78 7.56 65.24
N LEU A 54 -29.58 6.47 65.25
CA LEU A 54 -29.67 5.34 66.19
C LEU A 54 -30.14 4.03 65.45
N THR A 55 -29.44 2.88 65.52
CA THR A 55 -29.52 1.72 66.46
C THR A 55 -30.77 0.80 66.41
N SER A 56 -30.53 -0.53 66.44
CA SER A 56 -31.45 -1.67 66.77
C SER A 56 -32.66 -1.95 65.84
N SER A 57 -33.14 -3.19 65.65
CA SER A 57 -32.63 -4.54 66.03
C SER A 57 -33.33 -5.67 65.24
N ASN A 58 -32.74 -6.88 65.29
CA ASN A 58 -33.14 -8.16 64.66
C ASN A 58 -34.64 -8.55 64.78
N SER A 59 -35.19 -9.21 63.75
CA SER A 59 -35.67 -10.62 63.83
C SER A 59 -36.21 -11.18 62.49
N ASP A 60 -35.99 -12.48 62.23
CA ASP A 60 -36.77 -13.34 61.31
C ASP A 60 -38.23 -13.55 61.82
N PRO A 61 -39.19 -14.18 61.09
CA PRO A 61 -39.06 -14.99 59.85
C PRO A 61 -40.10 -14.69 58.72
N SER A 62 -40.11 -15.53 57.67
CA SER A 62 -41.20 -15.67 56.66
C SER A 62 -42.34 -16.59 57.18
N PRO A 63 -43.46 -16.89 56.45
CA PRO A 63 -44.01 -16.43 55.13
C PRO A 63 -45.48 -15.90 55.34
N PRO A 64 -46.56 -16.11 54.50
CA PRO A 64 -46.74 -16.52 53.08
C PRO A 64 -47.82 -15.73 52.25
N ASN A 65 -47.83 -16.02 50.93
CA ASN A 65 -48.95 -16.21 49.95
C ASN A 65 -50.27 -15.37 49.86
N ALA A 66 -50.68 -15.22 48.58
CA ALA A 66 -52.04 -15.33 47.98
C ALA A 66 -53.01 -14.13 47.90
N SER A 67 -53.15 -13.58 46.67
CA SER A 67 -54.40 -13.26 45.92
C SER A 67 -53.95 -13.00 44.45
N ASP A 68 -54.48 -13.57 43.35
CA ASP A 68 -55.83 -14.03 42.96
C ASP A 68 -56.80 -12.83 42.80
N LEU A 69 -57.61 -12.62 41.74
CA LEU A 69 -58.19 -13.40 40.61
C LEU A 69 -58.26 -12.46 39.35
N ASP A 70 -58.55 -12.77 38.07
CA ASP A 70 -58.68 -13.95 37.16
C ASP A 70 -58.57 -13.35 35.70
N GLU A 71 -58.92 -13.88 34.51
CA GLU A 71 -59.72 -15.03 33.99
C GLU A 71 -59.21 -15.41 32.54
N ASP A 72 -59.93 -16.25 31.78
CA ASP A 72 -59.53 -16.86 30.48
C ASP A 72 -60.00 -16.13 29.20
N ALA A 73 -59.30 -16.37 28.06
CA ALA A 73 -59.91 -16.82 26.78
C ALA A 73 -58.91 -17.01 25.59
N GLU A 74 -58.55 -18.28 25.33
CA GLU A 74 -58.18 -18.92 24.03
C GLU A 74 -57.12 -18.37 23.02
N ALA A 75 -56.42 -19.37 22.44
CA ALA A 75 -55.96 -19.46 21.03
C ALA A 75 -54.60 -18.90 20.53
N ARG A 76 -53.62 -19.84 20.50
CA ARG A 76 -52.70 -20.18 19.36
C ARG A 76 -51.32 -19.51 19.18
N HIS A 77 -50.32 -20.38 19.03
CA HIS A 77 -48.97 -20.21 18.39
C HIS A 77 -47.98 -19.23 19.07
N LEU A 78 -46.67 -19.49 19.20
CA LEU A 78 -45.79 -20.55 18.67
C LEU A 78 -44.91 -21.18 19.78
N ALA A 79 -44.43 -22.41 19.54
CA ALA A 79 -43.50 -23.09 20.45
C ALA A 79 -42.03 -22.65 20.25
N SER A 80 -41.49 -21.98 21.26
CA SER A 80 -40.07 -21.75 21.53
C SER A 80 -39.92 -21.89 23.07
N SER A 81 -38.89 -22.49 23.66
CA SER A 81 -37.50 -22.71 23.22
C SER A 81 -36.90 -23.92 23.95
N THR A 82 -35.77 -24.44 23.47
CA THR A 82 -34.86 -25.28 24.28
C THR A 82 -33.54 -24.53 24.45
N THR A 83 -33.28 -24.03 25.66
CA THR A 83 -32.13 -23.17 25.97
C THR A 83 -30.84 -23.97 26.13
N SER A 84 -30.11 -24.18 25.04
CA SER A 84 -28.72 -24.61 25.11
C SER A 84 -27.85 -23.47 25.66
N HIS A 85 -27.33 -23.64 26.88
CA HIS A 85 -26.47 -22.63 27.52
C HIS A 85 -25.12 -22.49 26.79
N SER A 86 -25.06 -21.57 25.82
CA SER A 86 -23.78 -21.09 25.30
C SER A 86 -23.05 -20.31 26.38
N LEU A 87 -21.95 -20.86 26.90
CA LEU A 87 -21.02 -20.09 27.72
C LEU A 87 -20.55 -18.87 26.91
N PRO A 88 -20.66 -17.63 27.43
CA PRO A 88 -20.14 -16.47 26.74
C PRO A 88 -18.61 -16.60 26.69
N ALA A 89 -18.09 -16.87 25.49
CA ALA A 89 -16.67 -16.86 25.22
C ALA A 89 -16.16 -15.41 25.30
N VAL A 90 -15.91 -14.95 26.53
CA VAL A 90 -15.28 -13.66 26.80
C VAL A 90 -13.85 -13.71 26.27
N VAL A 91 -13.69 -13.36 25.00
CA VAL A 91 -12.39 -13.06 24.40
C VAL A 91 -11.75 -12.00 25.29
N PRO A 92 -10.60 -12.27 25.94
CA PRO A 92 -9.97 -11.28 26.80
C PRO A 92 -9.66 -10.02 26.00
N HIS A 93 -9.86 -8.85 26.61
CA HIS A 93 -9.34 -7.60 26.04
C HIS A 93 -7.84 -7.79 25.74
N ILE A 94 -7.41 -7.44 24.53
CA ILE A 94 -6.05 -7.71 24.04
C ILE A 94 -5.06 -6.95 24.92
N LEU A 95 -4.38 -7.67 25.82
CA LEU A 95 -3.42 -7.13 26.77
C LEU A 95 -2.05 -6.93 26.11
N GLY A 96 -1.98 -5.92 25.25
CA GLY A 96 -0.77 -5.52 24.54
C GLY A 96 -1.09 -5.04 23.12
N SER A 97 -0.08 -4.51 22.43
CA SER A 97 -0.14 -4.42 20.97
C SER A 97 0.02 -5.82 20.39
N GLY A 98 -0.53 -6.08 19.19
CA GLY A 98 -0.45 -7.41 18.56
C GLY A 98 0.97 -7.94 18.32
N MET A 99 1.99 -7.07 18.42
CA MET A 99 3.42 -7.42 18.31
C MET A 99 4.19 -7.29 19.64
N SER A 100 3.51 -7.14 20.79
CA SER A 100 4.17 -7.11 22.12
C SER A 100 4.87 -8.42 22.52
N THR A 101 4.74 -9.47 21.69
CA THR A 101 5.43 -10.76 21.81
C THR A 101 6.64 -10.92 20.87
N ILE A 102 6.91 -9.96 19.99
CA ILE A 102 8.09 -9.99 19.10
C ILE A 102 9.27 -9.26 19.77
N CYS A 103 10.40 -9.95 19.88
CA CYS A 103 11.70 -9.31 20.05
C CYS A 103 12.11 -8.68 18.72
N PHE A 104 12.24 -7.36 18.68
CA PHE A 104 12.74 -6.65 17.50
C PHE A 104 14.27 -6.73 17.40
N ALA A 105 14.81 -6.51 16.20
CA ALA A 105 16.24 -6.59 15.92
C ALA A 105 17.10 -5.51 16.63
N ASP A 106 16.48 -4.51 17.23
CA ASP A 106 17.10 -3.47 18.05
C ASP A 106 16.10 -2.95 19.11
N ALA A 107 16.59 -2.25 20.12
CA ALA A 107 15.78 -1.65 21.17
C ALA A 107 14.97 -0.45 20.66
N LEU A 108 13.64 -0.49 20.83
CA LEU A 108 12.72 0.55 20.36
C LEU A 108 11.94 1.18 21.52
N GLU A 109 11.63 2.47 21.39
CA GLU A 109 10.64 3.12 22.25
C GLU A 109 9.23 2.50 22.05
N PRO A 110 8.40 2.38 23.11
CA PRO A 110 7.05 1.85 23.00
C PRO A 110 6.19 2.62 21.97
N GLY A 111 5.55 1.89 21.07
CA GLY A 111 4.71 2.45 20.00
C GLY A 111 5.46 2.76 18.70
N THR A 112 6.80 2.83 18.70
CA THR A 112 7.59 3.19 17.49
C THR A 112 7.34 2.26 16.30
N ILE A 113 7.07 0.98 16.52
CA ILE A 113 6.76 0.01 15.45
C ILE A 113 5.33 0.13 14.90
N GLU A 114 4.40 0.75 15.63
CA GLU A 114 2.98 0.85 15.24
C GLU A 114 2.82 1.59 13.91
N VAL A 115 3.70 2.56 13.65
CA VAL A 115 3.76 3.30 12.39
C VAL A 115 4.03 2.40 11.18
N VAL A 116 4.86 1.35 11.34
CA VAL A 116 5.18 0.37 10.28
C VAL A 116 3.99 -0.54 10.01
N LEU A 117 3.33 -0.99 11.08
CA LEU A 117 2.09 -1.79 10.98
C LEU A 117 0.99 -0.98 10.31
N ARG A 118 0.82 0.28 10.71
CA ARG A 118 -0.16 1.20 10.10
C ARG A 118 0.12 1.42 8.62
N LEU A 119 1.37 1.69 8.20
CA LEU A 119 1.70 1.80 6.78
C LEU A 119 1.43 0.49 6.04
N SER A 120 1.88 -0.65 6.57
CA SER A 120 1.68 -1.97 5.93
C SER A 120 0.21 -2.30 5.67
N SER A 121 -0.70 -1.87 6.57
CA SER A 121 -2.15 -2.09 6.45
C SER A 121 -2.83 -1.24 5.38
N ILE A 122 -2.34 0.00 5.12
CA ILE A 122 -2.92 0.92 4.13
C ILE A 122 -2.20 0.85 2.77
N ALA A 123 -0.89 0.61 2.75
CA ALA A 123 -0.07 0.63 1.54
C ALA A 123 -0.54 -0.37 0.48
N LYS A 124 -1.08 -1.53 0.91
CA LYS A 124 -1.65 -2.52 -0.04
C LYS A 124 -2.86 -1.97 -0.80
N LYS A 125 -3.68 -1.11 -0.19
CA LYS A 125 -4.83 -0.47 -0.83
C LYS A 125 -4.46 0.81 -1.59
N LEU A 126 -3.42 1.52 -1.13
CA LEU A 126 -2.97 2.79 -1.69
C LEU A 126 -2.12 2.62 -2.96
N LEU A 127 -1.26 1.59 -2.99
CA LEU A 127 -0.23 1.42 -4.02
C LEU A 127 -0.52 0.25 -4.98
N PHE A 128 -1.63 -0.47 -4.81
CA PHE A 128 -2.04 -1.54 -5.71
C PHE A 128 -3.55 -1.44 -5.95
N PRO A 129 -4.01 -0.78 -7.03
CA PRO A 129 -5.43 -0.60 -7.27
C PRO A 129 -6.08 -1.92 -7.72
N LEU A 130 -5.26 -2.85 -8.24
CA LEU A 130 -5.60 -4.23 -8.57
C LEU A 130 -5.63 -5.18 -7.36
N GLU A 131 -5.45 -4.68 -6.13
CA GLU A 131 -5.39 -5.50 -4.91
C GLU A 131 -6.50 -6.56 -4.74
N PRO A 132 -7.78 -6.29 -5.08
CA PRO A 132 -8.85 -7.29 -4.99
C PRO A 132 -8.64 -8.52 -5.89
N CYS A 133 -8.09 -8.30 -7.10
CA CYS A 133 -7.88 -9.31 -8.15
C CYS A 133 -6.43 -9.84 -8.22
N MET A 134 -5.61 -9.59 -7.20
CA MET A 134 -4.21 -10.04 -7.14
C MET A 134 -3.95 -11.00 -5.98
N PHE A 135 -3.32 -12.14 -6.27
CA PHE A 135 -2.76 -13.02 -5.26
C PHE A 135 -1.37 -12.53 -4.84
N PHE A 136 -1.33 -11.89 -3.68
CA PHE A 136 -0.09 -11.59 -2.96
C PHE A 136 0.20 -12.73 -1.99
N ASP A 137 1.31 -13.44 -2.20
CA ASP A 137 1.77 -14.43 -1.23
C ASP A 137 2.11 -13.73 0.10
N ARG A 138 1.42 -14.14 1.17
CA ARG A 138 1.37 -13.43 2.45
C ARG A 138 2.31 -14.03 3.50
N ARG A 139 3.52 -14.43 3.08
CA ARG A 139 4.55 -14.94 3.99
C ARG A 139 4.95 -13.86 5.00
N ALA A 140 4.65 -14.11 6.27
CA ALA A 140 5.16 -13.32 7.39
C ALA A 140 6.70 -13.28 7.41
N GLU A 141 7.33 -14.33 6.89
CA GLU A 141 8.78 -14.49 6.73
C GLU A 141 9.40 -13.40 5.85
N ASN A 142 8.68 -12.88 4.85
CA ASN A 142 9.21 -11.89 3.90
C ASN A 142 9.17 -10.44 4.43
N TRP A 143 8.51 -10.16 5.57
CA TRP A 143 8.38 -8.78 6.07
C TRP A 143 8.23 -8.60 7.60
N ILE A 144 7.71 -9.60 8.34
CA ILE A 144 7.67 -9.57 9.81
C ILE A 144 8.97 -10.12 10.39
N ALA A 145 9.43 -11.29 9.91
CA ALA A 145 10.65 -11.91 10.42
C ALA A 145 11.91 -11.02 10.28
N PRO A 146 12.09 -10.19 9.23
CA PRO A 146 13.21 -9.25 9.14
C PRO A 146 13.15 -8.14 10.20
N LEU A 147 11.98 -7.68 10.64
CA LEU A 147 11.85 -6.72 11.76
C LEU A 147 12.41 -7.27 13.08
N ALA A 148 12.40 -8.59 13.24
CA ALA A 148 12.92 -9.32 14.40
C ALA A 148 14.39 -9.75 14.27
N ARG A 149 14.97 -9.69 13.06
CA ARG A 149 16.29 -10.29 12.75
C ARG A 149 17.33 -9.33 12.14
N ASP A 150 16.88 -8.27 11.47
CA ASP A 150 17.77 -7.35 10.75
C ASP A 150 17.54 -5.90 11.19
N PRO A 151 18.50 -5.27 11.89
CA PRO A 151 18.32 -3.91 12.39
C PRO A 151 18.36 -2.87 11.26
N ALA A 152 19.06 -3.11 10.14
CA ALA A 152 19.05 -2.18 9.01
C ALA A 152 17.67 -2.15 8.34
N TYR A 153 17.03 -3.32 8.19
CA TYR A 153 15.64 -3.40 7.73
C TYR A 153 14.66 -2.76 8.73
N LEU A 154 14.81 -3.06 10.02
CA LEU A 154 13.94 -2.51 11.07
C LEU A 154 13.95 -0.99 11.08
N HIS A 155 15.14 -0.38 11.15
CA HIS A 155 15.29 1.08 11.13
C HIS A 155 14.85 1.67 9.78
N ALA A 156 15.09 1.00 8.65
CA ALA A 156 14.62 1.44 7.34
C ALA A 156 13.09 1.50 7.25
N MET A 157 12.41 0.45 7.70
CA MET A 157 10.95 0.38 7.71
C MET A 157 10.35 1.42 8.67
N ILE A 158 10.99 1.69 9.80
CA ILE A 158 10.52 2.73 10.74
C ILE A 158 10.66 4.12 10.11
N PHE A 159 11.83 4.52 9.61
CA PHE A 159 12.00 5.89 9.10
C PHE A 159 11.14 6.16 7.87
N THR A 160 11.02 5.19 6.93
CA THR A 160 10.17 5.34 5.75
C THR A 160 8.69 5.44 6.12
N SER A 161 8.23 4.64 7.08
CA SER A 161 6.85 4.70 7.57
C SER A 161 6.55 6.01 8.30
N GLN A 162 7.45 6.47 9.18
CA GLN A 162 7.31 7.76 9.85
C GLN A 162 7.33 8.92 8.84
N PHE A 163 8.23 8.89 7.86
CA PHE A 163 8.31 9.90 6.81
C PHE A 163 7.03 9.95 5.96
N TYR A 164 6.46 8.80 5.56
CA TYR A 164 5.17 8.72 4.88
C TYR A 164 4.07 9.47 5.67
N PHE A 165 3.93 9.19 6.97
CA PHE A 165 2.85 9.82 7.76
C PHE A 165 3.13 11.28 8.10
N ASP A 166 4.38 11.65 8.39
CA ASP A 166 4.76 13.01 8.78
C ASP A 166 4.73 13.96 7.58
N ALA A 167 5.22 13.56 6.40
CA ALA A 167 5.19 14.39 5.21
C ALA A 167 3.80 14.41 4.54
N LEU A 168 3.28 13.25 4.14
CA LEU A 168 2.18 13.15 3.18
C LEU A 168 0.79 13.37 3.79
N LEU A 169 0.57 13.02 5.06
CA LEU A 169 -0.72 13.28 5.72
C LEU A 169 -0.78 14.62 6.44
N THR A 170 0.34 15.32 6.64
CA THR A 170 0.33 16.64 7.32
C THR A 170 0.55 17.82 6.38
N GLY A 171 1.22 17.62 5.24
CA GLY A 171 1.52 18.67 4.26
C GLY A 171 2.48 19.75 4.77
N LYS A 172 3.13 19.56 5.93
CA LYS A 172 3.87 20.64 6.63
C LYS A 172 5.34 20.77 6.23
N SER A 173 5.98 19.69 5.79
CA SER A 173 7.37 19.69 5.30
C SER A 173 7.76 18.36 4.68
N PHE A 174 8.62 18.38 3.66
CA PHE A 174 9.33 17.20 3.14
C PHE A 174 10.66 16.92 3.89
N SER A 175 10.99 17.67 4.94
CA SER A 175 12.15 17.36 5.79
C SER A 175 11.92 16.09 6.63
N ILE A 176 12.94 15.24 6.77
CA ILE A 176 12.94 14.13 7.74
C ILE A 176 12.57 14.65 9.13
N SER A 177 11.53 14.08 9.74
CA SER A 177 11.07 14.53 11.06
C SER A 177 12.07 14.17 12.17
N ARG A 178 11.98 14.87 13.31
CA ARG A 178 12.83 14.59 14.50
C ARG A 178 12.73 13.12 14.97
N ARG A 179 11.60 12.45 14.68
CA ARG A 179 11.37 11.02 14.99
C ARG A 179 12.05 10.09 13.98
N ALA A 180 11.98 10.43 12.69
CA ALA A 180 12.53 9.61 11.62
C ALA A 180 14.07 9.72 11.51
N MET A 181 14.65 10.86 11.89
CA MET A 181 16.08 11.14 11.73
C MET A 181 17.02 10.12 12.40
N PRO A 182 16.82 9.70 13.67
CA PRO A 182 17.64 8.64 14.28
C PRO A 182 17.59 7.32 13.48
N HIS A 183 16.41 6.89 13.05
CA HIS A 183 16.24 5.66 12.30
C HIS A 183 16.86 5.74 10.89
N PHE A 184 16.77 6.89 10.22
CA PHE A 184 17.45 7.15 8.94
C PHE A 184 18.98 7.09 9.09
N LEU A 185 19.54 7.76 10.10
CA LEU A 185 20.98 7.76 10.36
C LEU A 185 21.50 6.36 10.77
N THR A 186 20.76 5.62 11.60
CA THR A 186 21.09 4.24 11.95
C THR A 186 21.01 3.31 10.74
N THR A 187 20.03 3.49 9.84
CA THR A 187 19.98 2.74 8.57
C THR A 187 21.23 2.98 7.73
N LEU A 188 21.63 4.24 7.54
CA LEU A 188 22.85 4.60 6.80
C LEU A 188 24.12 4.05 7.46
N LYS A 189 24.20 4.05 8.81
CA LYS A 189 25.30 3.47 9.57
C LYS A 189 25.41 1.97 9.33
N LEU A 190 24.34 1.23 9.62
CA LEU A 190 24.31 -0.24 9.52
C LEU A 190 24.53 -0.74 8.09
N LEU A 191 24.04 0.00 7.08
CA LEU A 191 24.34 -0.32 5.68
C LEU A 191 25.81 -0.10 5.32
N ARG A 192 26.45 0.98 5.80
CA ARG A 192 27.90 1.21 5.57
C ARG A 192 28.74 0.13 6.24
N GLU A 193 28.42 -0.23 7.47
CA GLU A 193 29.09 -1.31 8.22
C GLU A 193 28.93 -2.65 7.47
N ARG A 194 27.73 -2.97 7.00
CA ARG A 194 27.43 -4.18 6.22
C ARG A 194 28.12 -4.24 4.85
N MET A 195 28.36 -3.10 4.20
CA MET A 195 29.11 -3.03 2.94
C MET A 195 30.63 -3.14 3.14
N ALA A 196 31.14 -2.92 4.37
CA ALA A 196 32.55 -3.01 4.72
C ALA A 196 32.95 -4.35 5.39
N ASP A 197 31.99 -5.09 5.93
CA ASP A 197 32.11 -6.49 6.36
C ASP A 197 32.27 -7.44 5.14
N ASP A 198 32.77 -8.66 5.35
CA ASP A 198 32.94 -9.69 4.30
C ASP A 198 31.71 -10.61 4.16
N ASN A 199 30.62 -10.34 4.89
CA ASN A 199 29.40 -11.14 4.90
C ASN A 199 28.49 -10.88 3.68
N ASP A 200 28.78 -11.52 2.55
CA ASP A 200 27.99 -11.40 1.32
C ASP A 200 26.52 -11.85 1.47
N GLN A 201 26.22 -12.79 2.37
CA GLN A 201 24.84 -13.20 2.67
C GLN A 201 24.04 -12.04 3.30
N ALA A 202 24.67 -11.24 4.16
CA ALA A 202 24.06 -10.01 4.66
C ALA A 202 23.94 -8.95 3.56
N LYS A 203 25.02 -8.69 2.79
CA LYS A 203 25.04 -7.68 1.71
C LYS A 203 23.95 -7.89 0.66
N LEU A 204 23.74 -9.13 0.21
CA LEU A 204 22.86 -9.46 -0.91
C LEU A 204 21.43 -9.86 -0.48
N SER A 205 21.14 -9.81 0.82
CA SER A 205 19.82 -10.13 1.38
C SER A 205 18.69 -9.21 0.93
N ASP A 206 17.45 -9.73 0.94
CA ASP A 206 16.22 -8.96 0.76
C ASP A 206 16.14 -7.76 1.73
N SER A 207 16.62 -7.95 2.96
CA SER A 207 16.67 -6.91 4.00
C SER A 207 17.52 -5.71 3.56
N THR A 208 18.70 -5.95 3.00
CA THR A 208 19.58 -4.89 2.48
C THR A 208 18.97 -4.20 1.26
N ALA A 209 18.42 -4.97 0.33
CA ALA A 209 17.75 -4.43 -0.85
C ALA A 209 16.56 -3.53 -0.47
N ALA A 210 15.70 -3.97 0.46
CA ALA A 210 14.58 -3.19 0.97
C ALA A 210 15.01 -1.96 1.76
N ALA A 211 16.10 -2.04 2.55
CA ALA A 211 16.63 -0.89 3.29
C ALA A 211 17.16 0.21 2.35
N ILE A 212 17.86 -0.17 1.28
CA ILE A 212 18.34 0.77 0.26
C ILE A 212 17.18 1.32 -0.58
N MET A 213 16.20 0.49 -0.95
CA MET A 213 14.95 0.93 -1.59
C MET A 213 14.21 1.98 -0.73
N GLY A 214 14.23 1.85 0.59
CA GLY A 214 13.71 2.87 1.51
C GLY A 214 14.46 4.20 1.44
N LEU A 215 15.77 4.19 1.26
CA LEU A 215 16.58 5.38 1.01
C LEU A 215 16.30 6.00 -0.37
N VAL A 216 16.13 5.19 -1.42
CA VAL A 216 15.70 5.65 -2.75
C VAL A 216 14.35 6.36 -2.63
N GLY A 217 13.33 5.69 -2.09
CA GLY A 217 11.98 6.22 -1.97
C GLY A 217 11.91 7.51 -1.18
N HIS A 218 12.68 7.63 -0.09
CA HIS A 218 12.77 8.88 0.66
C HIS A 218 13.43 10.01 -0.13
N ALA A 219 14.62 9.79 -0.71
CA ALA A 219 15.30 10.81 -1.51
C ALA A 219 14.47 11.25 -2.74
N HIS A 220 13.68 10.33 -3.30
CA HIS A 220 12.74 10.62 -4.36
C HIS A 220 11.59 11.52 -3.90
N LEU A 221 10.92 11.15 -2.79
CA LEU A 221 9.82 11.92 -2.21
C LEU A 221 10.23 13.31 -1.70
N THR A 222 11.52 13.56 -1.45
CA THR A 222 12.04 14.90 -1.10
C THR A 222 12.56 15.71 -2.28
N GLY A 223 12.53 15.15 -3.49
CA GLY A 223 13.03 15.81 -4.70
C GLY A 223 14.56 15.76 -4.87
N ASP A 224 15.30 15.07 -4.00
CA ASP A 224 16.72 14.77 -4.23
C ASP A 224 16.87 13.58 -5.18
N PHE A 225 16.46 13.80 -6.43
CA PHE A 225 16.58 12.83 -7.51
C PHE A 225 18.04 12.40 -7.76
N LYS A 226 19.03 13.22 -7.38
CA LYS A 226 20.45 12.88 -7.50
C LYS A 226 20.81 11.79 -6.48
N THR A 227 20.49 11.97 -5.21
CA THR A 227 20.72 10.97 -4.17
C THR A 227 19.86 9.72 -4.40
N ALA A 228 18.61 9.88 -4.84
CA ALA A 228 17.76 8.76 -5.25
C ALA A 228 18.42 7.90 -6.34
N ARG A 229 19.01 8.52 -7.37
CA ARG A 229 19.74 7.81 -8.43
C ARG A 229 20.98 7.08 -7.90
N HIS A 230 21.79 7.72 -7.04
CA HIS A 230 22.97 7.07 -6.44
C HIS A 230 22.58 5.84 -5.57
N HIS A 231 21.48 5.94 -4.82
CA HIS A 231 20.95 4.80 -4.07
C HIS A 231 20.41 3.69 -5.00
N MET A 232 19.74 4.04 -6.11
CA MET A 232 19.25 3.07 -7.07
C MET A 232 20.38 2.38 -7.85
N GLU A 233 21.46 3.09 -8.20
CA GLU A 233 22.67 2.48 -8.78
C GLU A 233 23.35 1.49 -7.80
N GLY A 234 23.33 1.79 -6.50
CA GLY A 234 23.80 0.88 -5.46
C GLY A 234 22.91 -0.37 -5.34
N LEU A 235 21.60 -0.19 -5.36
CA LEU A 235 20.61 -1.26 -5.34
C LEU A 235 20.72 -2.17 -6.56
N TYR A 236 20.87 -1.59 -7.75
CA TYR A 236 21.13 -2.30 -9.00
C TYR A 236 22.41 -3.15 -8.92
N LYS A 237 23.52 -2.60 -8.40
CA LYS A 237 24.77 -3.36 -8.20
C LYS A 237 24.54 -4.58 -7.30
N ILE A 238 23.75 -4.45 -6.22
CA ILE A 238 23.37 -5.57 -5.34
C ILE A 238 22.50 -6.61 -6.08
N VAL A 239 21.50 -6.18 -6.86
CA VAL A 239 20.67 -7.10 -7.66
C VAL A 239 21.50 -7.89 -8.66
N ILE A 240 22.45 -7.25 -9.37
CA ILE A 240 23.32 -7.97 -10.30
C ILE A 240 24.30 -8.90 -9.58
N LEU A 241 24.94 -8.47 -8.49
CA LEU A 241 25.85 -9.32 -7.69
C LEU A 241 25.16 -10.55 -7.11
N ARG A 242 23.87 -10.46 -6.80
CA ARG A 242 23.04 -11.58 -6.35
C ARG A 242 22.72 -12.59 -7.46
N GLY A 243 22.85 -12.22 -8.74
CA GLY A 243 22.49 -13.05 -9.91
C GLY A 243 21.35 -12.49 -10.76
N GLY A 244 20.96 -11.23 -10.59
CA GLY A 244 19.93 -10.55 -11.38
C GLY A 244 18.51 -10.65 -10.79
N VAL A 245 17.54 -10.03 -11.47
CA VAL A 245 16.16 -9.86 -11.00
C VAL A 245 15.42 -11.18 -10.72
N THR A 246 15.75 -12.25 -11.45
CA THR A 246 15.15 -13.59 -11.27
C THR A 246 15.39 -14.20 -9.88
N THR A 247 16.38 -13.71 -9.14
CA THR A 247 16.70 -14.14 -7.76
C THR A 247 15.72 -13.60 -6.70
N PHE A 248 14.73 -12.79 -7.12
CA PHE A 248 13.68 -12.25 -6.25
C PHE A 248 12.33 -12.96 -6.42
N LYS A 249 12.22 -14.06 -7.18
CA LYS A 249 10.94 -14.79 -7.38
C LYS A 249 10.23 -15.15 -6.06
N THR A 250 10.98 -15.60 -5.05
CA THR A 250 10.47 -15.91 -3.70
C THR A 250 9.95 -14.69 -2.91
N ASN A 251 10.25 -13.47 -3.39
CA ASN A 251 9.78 -12.21 -2.84
C ASN A 251 9.44 -11.21 -3.96
N ALA A 252 8.65 -11.65 -4.95
CA ALA A 252 8.34 -10.86 -6.15
C ALA A 252 7.76 -9.47 -5.84
N LYS A 253 7.08 -9.31 -4.69
CA LYS A 253 6.60 -8.01 -4.19
C LYS A 253 7.75 -7.01 -3.95
N LEU A 254 8.89 -7.45 -3.39
CA LEU A 254 10.05 -6.59 -3.20
C LEU A 254 10.59 -6.11 -4.56
N LEU A 255 10.71 -7.01 -5.54
CA LEU A 255 11.16 -6.64 -6.89
C LEU A 255 10.20 -5.66 -7.58
N VAL A 256 8.88 -5.83 -7.41
CA VAL A 256 7.89 -4.85 -7.90
C VAL A 256 8.18 -3.45 -7.36
N GLU A 257 8.41 -3.29 -6.06
CA GLU A 257 8.71 -1.97 -5.46
C GLU A 257 10.08 -1.43 -5.90
N ILE A 258 11.10 -2.28 -6.06
CA ILE A 258 12.41 -1.87 -6.59
C ILE A 258 12.27 -1.30 -8.01
N LEU A 259 11.61 -2.03 -8.92
CA LEU A 259 11.46 -1.59 -10.31
C LEU A 259 10.52 -0.38 -10.44
N ARG A 260 9.47 -0.27 -9.60
CA ARG A 260 8.65 0.95 -9.48
C ARG A 260 9.50 2.18 -9.22
N CYS A 261 10.41 2.12 -8.25
CA CYS A 261 11.28 3.23 -7.90
C CYS A 261 12.20 3.67 -9.06
N ASP A 262 12.65 2.74 -9.92
CA ASP A 262 13.51 3.01 -11.08
C ASP A 262 12.71 3.57 -12.28
N ILE A 263 11.61 2.90 -12.63
CA ILE A 263 10.64 3.36 -13.65
C ILE A 263 10.25 4.81 -13.38
N GLY A 264 9.75 5.10 -12.18
CA GLY A 264 9.24 6.43 -11.88
C GLY A 264 10.34 7.49 -11.71
N LEU A 265 11.58 7.10 -11.35
CA LEU A 265 12.72 8.05 -11.33
C LEU A 265 13.05 8.51 -12.75
N SER A 266 12.90 7.60 -13.72
CA SER A 266 12.98 7.89 -15.14
C SER A 266 11.88 8.88 -15.57
N LEU A 267 10.61 8.61 -15.21
CA LEU A 267 9.46 9.48 -15.52
C LEU A 267 9.55 10.89 -14.89
N HIS A 268 10.08 11.00 -13.67
CA HIS A 268 10.28 12.28 -12.99
C HIS A 268 11.39 13.12 -13.63
N THR A 269 12.48 12.50 -14.09
CA THR A 269 13.72 13.20 -14.46
C THR A 269 14.06 13.22 -15.94
N GLY A 270 13.36 12.44 -16.77
CA GLY A 270 13.67 12.27 -18.19
C GLY A 270 14.95 11.46 -18.47
N SER A 271 15.60 10.87 -17.46
CA SER A 271 16.72 9.96 -17.69
C SER A 271 16.23 8.59 -18.13
N LYS A 272 17.06 7.86 -18.88
CA LYS A 272 16.89 6.40 -19.00
C LYS A 272 16.88 5.73 -17.61
N PRO A 273 16.19 4.60 -17.46
CA PRO A 273 16.25 3.78 -16.25
C PRO A 273 17.65 3.21 -15.98
N ILE A 274 17.85 2.68 -14.79
CA ILE A 274 19.08 1.96 -14.41
C ILE A 274 18.96 0.48 -14.77
N PHE A 275 17.79 -0.14 -14.58
CA PHE A 275 17.56 -1.53 -14.99
C PHE A 275 17.24 -1.63 -16.48
N PHE A 276 17.68 -2.72 -17.11
CA PHE A 276 17.44 -3.08 -18.52
C PHE A 276 18.00 -2.09 -19.56
N ASN A 277 18.83 -1.14 -19.13
CA ASN A 277 19.46 -0.13 -19.99
C ASN A 277 20.68 -0.68 -20.76
N ASN A 278 21.19 -1.86 -20.39
CA ASN A 278 22.24 -2.55 -21.14
C ASN A 278 21.77 -3.96 -21.53
N ARG A 279 21.13 -4.06 -22.70
CA ARG A 279 20.53 -5.30 -23.24
C ARG A 279 21.49 -6.53 -23.25
N SER A 280 22.81 -6.34 -23.22
CA SER A 280 23.81 -7.42 -23.13
C SER A 280 24.06 -7.95 -21.71
N ARG A 281 23.66 -7.21 -20.68
CA ARG A 281 23.82 -7.52 -19.25
C ARG A 281 22.47 -7.80 -18.58
N ASP A 282 21.46 -7.00 -18.91
CA ASP A 282 20.08 -7.13 -18.48
C ASP A 282 19.12 -6.99 -19.68
N PRO A 283 18.93 -8.05 -20.49
CA PRO A 283 17.94 -8.04 -21.56
C PRO A 283 16.52 -7.88 -21.01
N PHE A 284 15.65 -7.19 -21.75
CA PHE A 284 14.24 -7.02 -21.38
C PHE A 284 13.56 -8.37 -21.13
N VAL A 285 12.76 -8.44 -20.06
CA VAL A 285 11.88 -9.58 -19.78
C VAL A 285 10.99 -9.84 -21.00
N PRO A 286 10.83 -11.10 -21.47
CA PRO A 286 9.87 -11.44 -22.53
C PRO A 286 8.45 -11.00 -22.17
N TYR A 287 7.61 -10.73 -23.17
CA TYR A 287 6.20 -10.46 -22.91
C TYR A 287 5.53 -11.71 -22.30
N PRO A 288 4.67 -11.56 -21.27
CA PRO A 288 4.00 -12.69 -20.64
C PRO A 288 3.01 -13.35 -21.60
N TYR A 289 2.94 -14.68 -21.58
CA TYR A 289 2.01 -15.44 -22.41
C TYR A 289 0.59 -15.42 -21.79
N LEU A 290 -0.13 -14.33 -22.03
CA LEU A 290 -1.48 -14.09 -21.49
C LEU A 290 -2.59 -14.84 -22.23
N THR A 291 -2.33 -15.33 -23.45
CA THR A 291 -3.34 -15.97 -24.32
C THR A 291 -4.18 -17.07 -23.65
N PRO A 292 -3.64 -17.98 -22.80
CA PRO A 292 -4.48 -18.97 -22.10
C PRO A 292 -5.45 -18.34 -21.09
N LEU A 293 -5.06 -17.22 -20.48
CA LEU A 293 -5.92 -16.47 -19.57
C LEU A 293 -7.00 -15.69 -20.34
N VAL A 294 -6.67 -15.15 -21.53
CA VAL A 294 -7.63 -14.51 -22.44
C VAL A 294 -8.65 -15.52 -22.99
N GLN A 295 -8.21 -16.72 -23.37
CA GLN A 295 -9.09 -17.80 -23.84
C GLN A 295 -10.11 -18.25 -22.78
N LEU A 296 -9.76 -18.18 -21.49
CA LEU A 296 -10.69 -18.43 -20.39
C LEU A 296 -11.78 -17.35 -20.24
N THR A 297 -11.58 -16.14 -20.78
CA THR A 297 -12.58 -15.05 -20.66
C THR A 297 -13.66 -15.10 -21.74
N ASN A 298 -13.36 -15.63 -22.92
CA ASN A 298 -14.27 -15.66 -24.07
C ASN A 298 -14.01 -16.88 -24.99
N PRO A 299 -14.58 -18.06 -24.69
CA PRO A 299 -14.36 -19.27 -25.50
C PRO A 299 -15.04 -19.25 -26.89
N SER A 300 -15.87 -18.25 -27.19
CA SER A 300 -16.83 -18.30 -28.32
C SER A 300 -16.66 -17.22 -29.39
N ILE A 301 -15.67 -16.32 -29.32
CA ILE A 301 -15.57 -15.15 -30.21
C ILE A 301 -14.14 -14.98 -30.80
N PRO A 302 -13.87 -15.48 -32.01
CA PRO A 302 -12.55 -15.32 -32.65
C PRO A 302 -12.25 -13.93 -33.27
N ASN A 303 -13.23 -13.01 -33.34
CA ASN A 303 -13.19 -11.92 -34.34
C ASN A 303 -13.56 -10.50 -33.86
N TYR A 304 -14.06 -10.29 -32.64
CA TYR A 304 -14.55 -8.94 -32.23
C TYR A 304 -13.43 -7.88 -32.19
N HIS A 305 -12.21 -8.27 -31.82
CA HIS A 305 -11.06 -7.37 -31.74
C HIS A 305 -10.57 -6.86 -33.11
N ARG A 306 -11.05 -7.41 -34.23
CA ARG A 306 -10.51 -7.11 -35.57
C ARG A 306 -10.87 -5.71 -36.09
N TYR A 307 -11.84 -5.03 -35.46
CA TYR A 307 -12.24 -3.66 -35.83
C TYR A 307 -11.62 -2.59 -34.92
N SER A 308 -11.41 -2.88 -33.63
CA SER A 308 -10.82 -1.92 -32.68
C SER A 308 -9.34 -1.60 -32.91
N PHE A 309 -8.65 -2.36 -33.78
CA PHE A 309 -7.20 -2.24 -34.00
C PHE A 309 -6.80 -1.59 -35.32
N MET A 310 -7.74 -1.03 -36.11
CA MET A 310 -7.42 -0.36 -37.38
C MET A 310 -6.42 0.81 -37.26
N PHE A 311 -6.31 1.44 -36.09
CA PHE A 311 -5.31 2.49 -35.84
C PHE A 311 -3.90 1.94 -35.53
N LEU A 312 -3.75 0.62 -35.37
CA LEU A 312 -2.47 -0.08 -35.18
C LEU A 312 -1.85 -0.58 -36.50
N ASP A 313 -2.58 -0.51 -37.63
CA ASP A 313 -2.14 -1.06 -38.92
C ASP A 313 -1.02 -0.23 -39.60
N ASP A 314 -0.60 0.88 -38.97
CA ASP A 314 0.31 1.89 -39.50
C ASP A 314 1.20 2.51 -38.38
N ILE A 315 1.48 1.76 -37.31
CA ILE A 315 2.37 2.19 -36.21
C ILE A 315 3.56 1.24 -36.05
N ASP A 316 4.59 1.67 -35.33
CA ASP A 316 5.76 0.86 -34.97
C ASP A 316 5.39 -0.54 -34.40
N ASP A 317 6.06 -1.59 -34.89
CA ASP A 317 5.75 -2.99 -34.55
C ASP A 317 5.94 -3.32 -33.05
N ASP A 318 6.99 -2.79 -32.41
CA ASP A 318 7.25 -3.01 -30.98
C ASP A 318 6.19 -2.27 -30.14
N LEU A 319 5.74 -1.08 -30.58
CA LEU A 319 4.66 -0.31 -29.95
C LEU A 319 3.30 -1.00 -30.12
N ALA A 320 2.99 -1.51 -31.32
CA ALA A 320 1.79 -2.31 -31.57
C ALA A 320 1.78 -3.58 -30.72
N GLN A 321 2.93 -4.23 -30.55
CA GLN A 321 3.05 -5.40 -29.68
C GLN A 321 2.91 -5.05 -28.19
N ALA A 322 3.46 -3.92 -27.74
CA ALA A 322 3.25 -3.41 -26.38
C ALA A 322 1.76 -3.11 -26.11
N TRP A 323 1.04 -2.52 -27.09
CA TRP A 323 -0.41 -2.28 -26.99
C TRP A 323 -1.19 -3.59 -26.86
N ARG A 324 -0.94 -4.57 -27.74
CA ARG A 324 -1.63 -5.89 -27.71
C ARG A 324 -1.49 -6.56 -26.34
N VAL A 325 -0.29 -6.58 -25.76
CA VAL A 325 -0.03 -7.18 -24.44
C VAL A 325 -0.79 -6.49 -23.30
N ILE A 326 -0.96 -5.16 -23.34
CA ILE A 326 -1.76 -4.45 -22.34
C ILE A 326 -3.26 -4.61 -22.58
N SER A 327 -3.72 -4.74 -23.82
CA SER A 327 -5.13 -5.05 -24.15
C SER A 327 -5.52 -6.45 -23.64
N ASP A 328 -4.66 -7.46 -23.86
CA ASP A 328 -4.79 -8.79 -23.25
C ASP A 328 -4.82 -8.70 -21.71
N PHE A 329 -3.90 -7.95 -21.10
CA PHE A 329 -3.85 -7.77 -19.65
C PHE A 329 -5.13 -7.11 -19.10
N CYS A 330 -5.65 -6.07 -19.77
CA CYS A 330 -6.91 -5.43 -19.39
C CYS A 330 -8.09 -6.40 -19.47
N THR A 331 -8.12 -7.27 -20.49
CA THR A 331 -9.13 -8.32 -20.65
C THR A 331 -9.06 -9.33 -19.50
N VAL A 332 -7.86 -9.84 -19.19
CA VAL A 332 -7.60 -10.75 -18.06
C VAL A 332 -7.97 -10.13 -16.71
N ILE A 333 -7.62 -8.86 -16.46
CA ILE A 333 -7.94 -8.17 -15.21
C ILE A 333 -9.46 -7.94 -15.07
N ASN A 334 -10.13 -7.41 -16.10
CA ASN A 334 -11.57 -7.16 -16.05
C ASN A 334 -12.36 -8.48 -15.85
N PHE A 335 -11.93 -9.57 -16.49
CA PHE A 335 -12.48 -10.90 -16.23
C PHE A 335 -12.21 -11.38 -14.81
N ALA A 336 -10.97 -11.26 -14.30
CA ALA A 336 -10.63 -11.67 -12.95
C ALA A 336 -11.46 -10.93 -11.89
N VAL A 337 -11.71 -9.64 -12.07
CA VAL A 337 -12.60 -8.84 -11.22
C VAL A 337 -14.04 -9.35 -11.28
N ASN A 338 -14.61 -9.54 -12.48
CA ASN A 338 -15.99 -9.97 -12.65
C ASN A 338 -16.24 -11.40 -12.14
N SER A 339 -15.29 -12.31 -12.32
CA SER A 339 -15.36 -13.72 -11.91
C SER A 339 -14.78 -13.99 -10.51
N GLN A 340 -14.37 -12.94 -9.77
CA GLN A 340 -13.75 -13.03 -8.44
C GLN A 340 -12.47 -13.89 -8.38
N LEU A 341 -11.80 -14.06 -9.53
CA LEU A 341 -10.52 -14.75 -9.66
C LEU A 341 -9.36 -13.81 -9.31
N ARG A 342 -8.13 -14.35 -9.26
CA ARG A 342 -6.93 -13.57 -8.99
C ARG A 342 -5.78 -13.95 -9.92
N ILE A 343 -5.10 -12.94 -10.47
CA ILE A 343 -3.81 -13.12 -11.14
C ILE A 343 -2.68 -13.29 -10.11
N SER A 344 -1.54 -13.84 -10.52
CA SER A 344 -0.37 -13.94 -9.66
C SER A 344 0.37 -12.60 -9.56
N THR A 345 1.20 -12.43 -8.52
CA THR A 345 2.12 -11.30 -8.43
C THR A 345 3.18 -11.34 -9.55
N GLU A 346 3.53 -12.53 -10.06
CA GLU A 346 4.44 -12.68 -11.20
C GLU A 346 3.80 -12.16 -12.50
N THR A 347 2.54 -12.49 -12.81
CA THR A 347 1.82 -11.97 -13.99
C THR A 347 1.77 -10.43 -14.00
N PHE A 348 1.56 -9.81 -12.83
CA PHE A 348 1.61 -8.35 -12.67
C PHE A 348 3.02 -7.79 -12.91
N LEU A 349 4.04 -8.40 -12.27
CA LEU A 349 5.44 -8.01 -12.39
C LEU A 349 5.96 -8.12 -13.82
N ASP A 350 5.70 -9.25 -14.49
CA ASP A 350 6.18 -9.53 -15.84
C ASP A 350 5.49 -8.61 -16.86
N THR A 351 4.19 -8.34 -16.72
CA THR A 351 3.49 -7.36 -17.57
C THR A 351 4.05 -5.95 -17.38
N MET A 352 4.19 -5.50 -16.14
CA MET A 352 4.77 -4.19 -15.81
C MET A 352 6.20 -4.06 -16.38
N THR A 353 7.04 -5.05 -16.15
CA THR A 353 8.47 -5.00 -16.49
C THR A 353 8.71 -5.14 -17.99
N SER A 354 8.01 -6.06 -18.66
CA SER A 354 8.19 -6.27 -20.10
C SER A 354 7.68 -5.09 -20.93
N VAL A 355 6.58 -4.44 -20.54
CA VAL A 355 6.00 -3.34 -21.31
C VAL A 355 6.62 -1.98 -20.94
N VAL A 356 6.67 -1.61 -19.65
CA VAL A 356 7.06 -0.24 -19.26
C VAL A 356 8.51 0.08 -19.63
N TYR A 357 9.44 -0.86 -19.45
CA TYR A 357 10.84 -0.65 -19.81
C TYR A 357 11.06 -0.54 -21.33
N ARG A 358 10.25 -1.21 -22.16
CA ARG A 358 10.29 -1.03 -23.62
C ARG A 358 9.74 0.35 -24.03
N LEU A 359 8.61 0.77 -23.48
CA LEU A 359 8.04 2.10 -23.72
C LEU A 359 8.96 3.25 -23.28
N LEU A 360 9.82 3.03 -22.27
CA LEU A 360 10.86 3.98 -21.83
C LEU A 360 12.11 3.99 -22.73
N ASP A 361 12.34 2.96 -23.57
CA ASP A 361 13.47 2.88 -24.51
C ASP A 361 13.08 3.24 -25.96
N MET A 362 11.79 3.15 -26.29
CA MET A 362 11.19 3.67 -27.53
C MET A 362 11.24 5.21 -27.60
N HIS A 363 11.53 5.74 -28.78
CA HIS A 363 11.60 7.17 -29.07
C HIS A 363 10.98 7.44 -30.46
N PHE A 364 9.97 8.29 -30.54
CA PHE A 364 9.29 8.67 -31.78
C PHE A 364 9.30 10.20 -31.99
N GLU A 365 8.86 10.69 -33.15
CA GLU A 365 8.83 12.13 -33.45
C GLU A 365 7.84 12.90 -32.55
N ILE A 366 8.23 14.08 -32.05
CA ILE A 366 7.49 14.81 -31.01
C ILE A 366 6.18 15.41 -31.57
N GLY A 367 5.07 14.70 -31.35
CA GLY A 367 3.74 15.05 -31.87
C GLY A 367 3.20 14.05 -32.89
N SER A 368 3.96 13.01 -33.25
CA SER A 368 3.46 11.91 -34.07
C SER A 368 2.40 11.09 -33.32
N ARG A 369 1.57 10.37 -34.08
CA ARG A 369 0.60 9.40 -33.55
C ARG A 369 1.27 8.39 -32.64
N ASP A 370 2.42 7.85 -33.04
CA ASP A 370 3.16 6.83 -32.32
C ASP A 370 3.74 7.36 -30.99
N GLU A 371 4.26 8.58 -30.96
CA GLU A 371 4.68 9.22 -29.70
C GLU A 371 3.50 9.44 -28.75
N ALA A 372 2.34 9.86 -29.26
CA ALA A 372 1.15 10.04 -28.45
C ALA A 372 0.57 8.72 -27.92
N ILE A 373 0.56 7.66 -28.74
CA ILE A 373 0.15 6.30 -28.32
C ILE A 373 1.14 5.77 -27.26
N ARG A 374 2.46 5.94 -27.46
CA ARG A 374 3.49 5.57 -26.49
C ARG A 374 3.33 6.31 -25.16
N LEU A 375 3.20 7.64 -25.19
CA LEU A 375 3.03 8.46 -23.98
C LEU A 375 1.67 8.20 -23.30
N GLY A 376 0.61 8.00 -24.06
CA GLY A 376 -0.72 7.65 -23.54
C GLY A 376 -0.76 6.28 -22.87
N LEU A 377 -0.14 5.27 -23.49
CA LEU A 377 0.04 3.95 -22.91
C LEU A 377 0.93 4.02 -21.66
N LEU A 378 2.00 4.81 -21.68
CA LEU A 378 2.83 5.03 -20.49
C LEU A 378 2.05 5.71 -19.35
N ALA A 379 1.16 6.68 -19.67
CA ALA A 379 0.29 7.34 -18.70
C ALA A 379 -0.75 6.36 -18.11
N PHE A 380 -1.34 5.50 -18.94
CA PHE A 380 -2.19 4.39 -18.49
C PHE A 380 -1.42 3.51 -17.49
N LEU A 381 -0.21 3.08 -17.86
CA LEU A 381 0.59 2.19 -17.02
C LEU A 381 1.05 2.85 -15.70
N CYS A 382 1.21 4.17 -15.65
CA CYS A 382 1.37 4.91 -14.38
C CYS A 382 0.15 4.74 -13.46
N GLY A 383 -1.06 4.81 -14.04
CA GLY A 383 -2.32 4.59 -13.34
C GLY A 383 -2.52 3.14 -12.88
N VAL A 384 -2.13 2.14 -13.67
CA VAL A 384 -2.24 0.72 -13.25
C VAL A 384 -1.15 0.34 -12.25
N PHE A 385 0.10 0.69 -12.53
CA PHE A 385 1.27 0.07 -11.90
C PHE A 385 2.03 0.94 -10.90
N LEU A 386 1.91 2.27 -10.91
CA LEU A 386 2.71 3.15 -10.02
C LEU A 386 1.91 3.79 -8.89
N GLN A 387 0.76 4.40 -9.18
CA GLN A 387 -0.11 5.09 -8.18
C GLN A 387 0.53 6.28 -7.40
N TRP A 388 1.70 6.77 -7.81
CA TRP A 388 2.48 7.76 -7.04
C TRP A 388 1.81 9.13 -6.85
N LYS A 389 0.77 9.46 -7.62
CA LYS A 389 -0.10 10.62 -7.38
C LYS A 389 -0.78 10.54 -5.99
N HIS A 390 -1.04 9.33 -5.47
CA HIS A 390 -1.52 9.10 -4.10
C HIS A 390 -0.43 9.26 -3.02
N LEU A 391 0.85 9.39 -3.43
CA LEU A 391 1.98 9.77 -2.58
C LEU A 391 2.36 11.25 -2.74
N GLY A 392 1.52 12.06 -3.39
CA GLY A 392 1.78 13.49 -3.63
C GLY A 392 2.90 13.79 -4.63
N MET A 393 3.37 12.77 -5.38
CA MET A 393 4.39 12.95 -6.41
C MET A 393 3.77 13.27 -7.77
N SER A 394 4.35 14.22 -8.51
CA SER A 394 3.96 14.59 -9.87
C SER A 394 5.12 14.38 -10.86
N TYR A 395 4.86 13.66 -11.95
CA TYR A 395 5.86 13.27 -12.95
C TYR A 395 6.21 14.44 -13.91
N ALA A 396 6.68 15.57 -13.37
CA ALA A 396 6.72 16.87 -14.05
C ALA A 396 7.37 16.89 -15.45
N HIS A 397 8.40 16.06 -15.70
CA HIS A 397 8.97 15.90 -17.03
C HIS A 397 8.01 15.17 -17.98
N PHE A 398 7.52 13.99 -17.57
CA PHE A 398 6.59 13.18 -18.34
C PHE A 398 5.23 13.87 -18.60
N THR A 399 4.65 14.57 -17.61
CA THR A 399 3.39 15.32 -17.82
C THR A 399 3.59 16.46 -18.82
N SER A 400 4.74 17.14 -18.80
CA SER A 400 5.10 18.13 -19.81
C SER A 400 5.23 17.52 -21.21
N MET A 401 5.88 16.35 -21.36
CA MET A 401 5.93 15.63 -22.63
C MET A 401 4.53 15.26 -23.15
N LEU A 402 3.72 14.61 -22.31
CA LEU A 402 2.34 14.19 -22.65
C LEU A 402 1.49 15.39 -23.08
N ARG A 403 1.49 16.47 -22.28
CA ARG A 403 0.78 17.73 -22.57
C ARG A 403 1.20 18.31 -23.93
N ASN A 404 2.50 18.46 -24.16
CA ASN A 404 3.01 19.06 -25.40
C ASN A 404 2.71 18.19 -26.63
N CYS A 405 2.70 16.86 -26.48
CA CYS A 405 2.33 15.93 -27.53
C CYS A 405 0.83 16.00 -27.86
N LEU A 406 -0.06 15.93 -26.85
CA LEU A 406 -1.51 15.94 -27.06
C LEU A 406 -2.02 17.29 -27.59
N ILE A 407 -1.41 18.41 -27.19
CA ILE A 407 -1.74 19.74 -27.73
C ILE A 407 -1.34 19.86 -29.22
N ARG A 408 -0.23 19.23 -29.65
CA ARG A 408 0.15 19.16 -31.08
C ARG A 408 -0.78 18.25 -31.88
N MET A 409 -1.11 17.09 -31.31
CA MET A 409 -2.05 16.14 -31.94
C MET A 409 -3.46 16.72 -32.15
N ALA A 410 -3.87 17.74 -31.39
CA ALA A 410 -5.15 18.42 -31.57
C ALA A 410 -5.30 19.14 -32.92
N SER A 411 -4.20 19.37 -33.66
CA SER A 411 -4.20 19.88 -35.05
C SER A 411 -3.94 18.80 -36.10
N GLU A 412 -3.71 17.55 -35.71
CA GLU A 412 -3.38 16.43 -36.61
C GLU A 412 -4.57 15.49 -36.85
N CYS A 413 -4.49 14.66 -37.90
CA CYS A 413 -5.58 13.78 -38.31
C CYS A 413 -5.64 12.46 -37.49
N ILE A 414 -5.87 12.59 -36.19
CA ILE A 414 -6.15 11.48 -35.26
C ILE A 414 -7.66 11.36 -35.01
N SER A 415 -8.16 10.14 -34.81
CA SER A 415 -9.57 9.91 -34.49
C SER A 415 -9.96 10.51 -33.13
N SER A 416 -11.14 11.14 -33.07
CA SER A 416 -11.60 11.79 -31.84
C SER A 416 -11.80 10.79 -30.69
N GLU A 417 -12.11 9.54 -31.00
CA GLU A 417 -12.26 8.45 -30.04
C GLU A 417 -10.93 8.12 -29.36
N LEU A 418 -9.82 8.02 -30.13
CA LEU A 418 -8.49 7.82 -29.56
C LEU A 418 -8.01 9.06 -28.80
N MET A 419 -8.34 10.27 -29.29
CA MET A 419 -8.07 11.52 -28.56
C MET A 419 -8.83 11.59 -27.23
N VAL A 420 -10.11 11.17 -27.16
CA VAL A 420 -10.86 11.02 -25.90
C VAL A 420 -10.14 10.03 -24.97
N TRP A 421 -9.73 8.86 -25.47
CA TRP A 421 -9.00 7.87 -24.65
C TRP A 421 -7.70 8.44 -24.08
N LEU A 422 -6.84 9.03 -24.93
CA LEU A 422 -5.56 9.63 -24.53
C LEU A 422 -5.72 10.70 -23.45
N LEU A 423 -6.67 11.63 -23.64
CA LEU A 423 -6.93 12.73 -22.71
C LEU A 423 -7.55 12.24 -21.39
N MET A 424 -8.51 11.31 -21.45
CA MET A 424 -9.13 10.72 -20.25
C MET A 424 -8.10 9.94 -19.43
N VAL A 425 -7.26 9.14 -20.07
CA VAL A 425 -6.15 8.40 -19.44
C VAL A 425 -5.15 9.34 -18.78
N GLY A 426 -4.76 10.42 -19.46
CA GLY A 426 -3.92 11.48 -18.90
C GLY A 426 -4.52 12.10 -17.64
N ALA A 427 -5.79 12.52 -17.74
CA ALA A 427 -6.55 13.17 -16.66
C ALA A 427 -6.66 12.32 -15.39
N VAL A 428 -6.98 11.02 -15.53
CA VAL A 428 -7.16 10.13 -14.37
C VAL A 428 -5.83 9.67 -13.77
N SER A 429 -4.75 9.61 -14.56
CA SER A 429 -3.50 8.94 -14.15
C SER A 429 -2.38 9.88 -13.72
N VAL A 430 -2.13 10.97 -14.46
CA VAL A 430 -0.87 11.75 -14.32
C VAL A 430 -1.02 13.27 -14.37
N LEU A 431 -1.97 13.82 -15.12
CA LEU A 431 -2.25 15.26 -15.19
C LEU A 431 -2.98 15.73 -13.92
N ASP A 432 -3.00 17.03 -13.61
CA ASP A 432 -3.68 17.57 -12.43
C ASP A 432 -4.53 18.82 -12.70
N GLU A 433 -5.04 19.48 -11.65
CA GLU A 433 -5.94 20.63 -11.75
C GLU A 433 -5.27 21.85 -12.44
N SER A 434 -3.95 21.90 -12.54
CA SER A 434 -3.24 22.90 -13.34
C SER A 434 -3.35 22.68 -14.86
N ASP A 435 -3.67 21.47 -15.29
CA ASP A 435 -3.87 21.12 -16.71
C ASP A 435 -5.30 21.42 -17.21
N ASP A 436 -6.28 21.59 -16.32
CA ASP A 436 -7.70 21.77 -16.65
C ASP A 436 -7.96 22.81 -17.73
N GLY A 437 -7.20 23.91 -17.73
CA GLY A 437 -7.36 25.04 -18.65
C GLY A 437 -7.11 24.71 -20.13
N TRP A 438 -6.36 23.65 -20.44
CA TRP A 438 -6.18 23.14 -21.81
C TRP A 438 -6.88 21.79 -22.03
N LEU A 439 -6.89 20.95 -20.98
CA LEU A 439 -7.43 19.60 -20.99
C LEU A 439 -8.96 19.55 -21.15
N LYS A 440 -9.70 20.32 -20.34
CA LYS A 440 -11.18 20.30 -20.35
C LYS A 440 -11.81 20.86 -21.63
N PRO A 441 -11.29 21.94 -22.26
CA PRO A 441 -11.75 22.37 -23.59
C PRO A 441 -11.57 21.30 -24.65
N LEU A 442 -10.37 20.68 -24.74
CA LEU A 442 -10.06 19.70 -25.78
C LEU A 442 -10.85 18.39 -25.59
N LEU A 443 -11.04 17.94 -24.34
CA LEU A 443 -11.97 16.85 -24.02
C LEU A 443 -13.39 17.17 -24.46
N ARG A 444 -13.92 18.37 -24.14
CA ARG A 444 -15.30 18.75 -24.51
C ARG A 444 -15.53 18.72 -26.02
N VAL A 445 -14.56 19.17 -26.82
CA VAL A 445 -14.62 19.12 -28.28
C VAL A 445 -14.71 17.68 -28.77
N ASN A 446 -13.79 16.81 -28.34
CA ASN A 446 -13.77 15.43 -28.83
C ASN A 446 -14.94 14.58 -28.30
N ILE A 447 -15.43 14.83 -27.08
CA ILE A 447 -16.67 14.25 -26.53
C ILE A 447 -17.88 14.59 -27.42
N GLY A 448 -17.97 15.84 -27.89
CA GLY A 448 -19.02 16.28 -28.81
C GLY A 448 -18.89 15.66 -30.21
N LEU A 449 -17.67 15.54 -30.74
CA LEU A 449 -17.41 14.88 -32.03
C LEU A 449 -17.75 13.37 -31.99
N CYS A 450 -17.52 12.71 -30.85
CA CYS A 450 -17.90 11.32 -30.61
C CYS A 450 -19.39 11.12 -30.25
N ALA A 451 -20.20 12.19 -30.23
CA ALA A 451 -21.61 12.19 -29.83
C ALA A 451 -21.90 11.49 -28.48
N ILE A 452 -21.02 11.69 -27.49
CA ILE A 452 -21.15 11.10 -26.15
C ILE A 452 -22.06 11.97 -25.28
N GLU A 453 -23.26 11.48 -24.96
CA GLU A 453 -24.21 12.17 -24.07
C GLU A 453 -24.07 11.72 -22.61
N GLY A 454 -23.76 10.43 -22.38
CA GLY A 454 -23.73 9.83 -21.05
C GLY A 454 -22.42 9.11 -20.67
N TRP A 455 -22.20 8.95 -19.36
CA TRP A 455 -21.07 8.19 -18.83
C TRP A 455 -21.02 6.74 -19.35
N SER A 456 -22.18 6.12 -19.60
CA SER A 456 -22.28 4.76 -20.15
C SER A 456 -21.72 4.63 -21.58
N GLU A 457 -21.70 5.72 -22.34
CA GLU A 457 -21.13 5.77 -23.70
C GLU A 457 -19.63 6.07 -23.66
N MET A 458 -19.22 7.04 -22.82
CA MET A 458 -17.82 7.30 -22.49
C MET A 458 -17.13 6.01 -22.03
N GLN A 459 -17.72 5.28 -21.08
CA GLN A 459 -17.17 4.04 -20.55
C GLN A 459 -17.12 2.91 -21.60
N ARG A 460 -18.00 2.92 -22.60
CA ARG A 460 -17.98 1.95 -23.72
C ARG A 460 -16.76 2.23 -24.61
N LEU A 461 -16.67 3.44 -25.14
CA LEU A 461 -15.57 3.90 -25.99
C LEU A 461 -14.21 3.69 -25.31
N LEU A 462 -14.08 4.01 -24.02
CA LEU A 462 -12.84 3.79 -23.28
C LEU A 462 -12.46 2.30 -23.17
N LYS A 463 -13.45 1.41 -23.03
CA LYS A 463 -13.26 -0.06 -23.01
C LYS A 463 -12.95 -0.64 -24.39
N ASP A 464 -13.45 -0.02 -25.47
CA ASP A 464 -13.18 -0.46 -26.85
C ASP A 464 -11.70 -0.28 -27.24
N PHE A 465 -10.98 0.62 -26.56
CA PHE A 465 -9.50 0.68 -26.52
C PHE A 465 -8.93 -0.19 -25.39
N MET A 466 -8.76 0.40 -24.19
CA MET A 466 -8.21 -0.26 -22.99
C MET A 466 -8.69 0.49 -21.73
N TRP A 467 -9.49 -0.17 -20.89
CA TRP A 467 -9.96 0.41 -19.64
C TRP A 467 -10.19 -0.65 -18.56
N ILE A 468 -9.54 -0.49 -17.41
CA ILE A 468 -9.76 -1.33 -16.23
C ILE A 468 -10.74 -0.61 -15.31
N GLY A 469 -12.00 -1.07 -15.27
CA GLY A 469 -13.07 -0.38 -14.54
C GLY A 469 -12.77 -0.20 -13.04
N LEU A 470 -12.19 -1.24 -12.42
CA LEU A 470 -11.73 -1.23 -11.02
C LEU A 470 -10.76 -0.08 -10.68
N VAL A 471 -9.89 0.31 -11.63
CA VAL A 471 -8.90 1.38 -11.44
C VAL A 471 -9.51 2.73 -11.81
N TYR A 472 -10.27 2.80 -12.90
CA TYR A 472 -10.53 4.05 -13.60
C TYR A 472 -11.97 4.55 -13.62
N ASP A 473 -12.99 3.74 -13.32
CA ASP A 473 -14.39 4.21 -13.42
C ASP A 473 -14.67 5.38 -12.46
N THR A 474 -14.25 5.27 -11.19
CA THR A 474 -14.45 6.31 -10.17
C THR A 474 -13.70 7.63 -10.45
N PRO A 475 -12.43 7.67 -10.89
CA PRO A 475 -11.82 8.92 -11.35
C PRO A 475 -12.35 9.40 -12.72
N GLY A 476 -12.59 8.49 -13.68
CA GLY A 476 -13.07 8.83 -15.02
C GLY A 476 -14.45 9.50 -15.01
N MET A 477 -15.40 8.96 -14.25
CA MET A 477 -16.74 9.55 -14.10
C MET A 477 -16.68 10.94 -13.45
N ARG A 478 -15.73 11.19 -12.53
CA ARG A 478 -15.52 12.53 -11.96
C ARG A 478 -14.98 13.52 -12.99
N VAL A 479 -14.02 13.11 -13.81
CA VAL A 479 -13.52 13.94 -14.93
C VAL A 479 -14.65 14.25 -15.91
N PHE A 480 -15.38 13.24 -16.39
CA PHE A 480 -16.51 13.38 -17.31
C PHE A 480 -17.58 14.34 -16.76
N ASN A 481 -18.06 14.13 -15.54
CA ASN A 481 -19.07 14.99 -14.92
C ASN A 481 -18.59 16.45 -14.80
N SER A 482 -17.30 16.69 -14.53
CA SER A 482 -16.72 18.04 -14.46
C SER A 482 -16.60 18.76 -15.83
N ILE A 483 -16.77 18.03 -16.93
CA ILE A 483 -16.79 18.59 -18.30
C ILE A 483 -18.22 18.90 -18.72
N ILE A 484 -19.16 17.99 -18.43
CA ILE A 484 -20.58 18.09 -18.80
C ILE A 484 -21.33 19.13 -17.94
N ALA A 485 -21.04 19.23 -16.64
CA ALA A 485 -21.73 20.16 -15.74
C ALA A 485 -21.52 21.66 -16.06
N GLY A 486 -20.59 21.98 -16.96
CA GLY A 486 -20.19 23.35 -17.28
C GLY A 486 -19.39 24.03 -16.15
N PRO A 487 -18.91 25.26 -16.37
CA PRO A 487 -18.37 26.07 -15.28
C PRO A 487 -19.53 26.54 -14.40
N SER A 488 -19.53 26.13 -13.13
CA SER A 488 -20.41 26.72 -12.11
C SER A 488 -20.25 28.23 -12.12
N ARG A 489 -21.34 28.97 -12.29
CA ARG A 489 -21.33 30.44 -12.16
C ARG A 489 -21.04 30.80 -10.71
N ALA A 490 -19.88 31.42 -10.48
CA ALA A 490 -19.55 32.16 -9.27
C ALA A 490 -20.18 33.56 -9.29
#